data_AF-A0A939L707-F1
#
_entry.id   AF-A0A939L707-F1
#
_cell.length_a   1.000
_cell.length_b   1.000
_cell.length_c   1.000
_cell.angle_alpha   90.00
_cell.angle_beta   90.00
_cell.angle_gamma   90.00
#
_symmetry.space_group_name_H-M   'P 1'
#
loop_
_entity.id
_entity.type
_entity.pdbx_description
1 polymer ?
#
loop_
_entity_poly.entity_id
_entity_poly.type
_entity_poly.pdbx_seq_one_letter_code
_entity_poly.pdbx_strand_id
1 'polypeptide(L)'
;MRMSHIAKRVAVLATLPVLGVTIAAGTASATEANYVLWNSSACEVTEQITVINGHDYMQADPNRNDSTCAFAIRDNNANSIKWYSTGGSLSGWVYDGPGQSLSVGVYSSNTGYWVWGPAN
;
A
#
# COMPACT_ATOMS: atom_id res chain seq x y z
N MET A 1 -46.62 -14.62 -66.99
CA MET A 1 -45.85 -13.42 -66.57
C MET A 1 -46.24 -13.07 -65.13
N ARG A 2 -45.21 -12.92 -64.29
CA ARG A 2 -45.08 -12.50 -62.88
C ARG A 2 -46.31 -11.93 -62.13
N MET A 3 -46.48 -12.37 -60.88
CA MET A 3 -46.19 -11.53 -59.70
C MET A 3 -45.98 -12.40 -58.44
N SER A 4 -44.78 -12.28 -57.87
CA SER A 4 -44.33 -12.97 -56.64
C SER A 4 -44.63 -12.06 -55.45
N HIS A 5 -45.32 -12.59 -54.43
CA HIS A 5 -45.61 -11.84 -53.21
C HIS A 5 -44.43 -11.90 -52.24
N ILE A 6 -43.85 -10.72 -52.06
CA ILE A 6 -42.76 -10.37 -51.13
C ILE A 6 -43.29 -10.47 -49.69
N ALA A 7 -42.67 -11.32 -48.86
CA ALA A 7 -42.91 -11.33 -47.42
C ALA A 7 -41.60 -11.17 -46.64
N LYS A 8 -41.28 -9.89 -46.39
CA LYS A 8 -40.66 -9.27 -45.23
C LYS A 8 -39.53 -10.04 -44.50
N ARG A 9 -38.30 -9.64 -44.79
CA ARG A 9 -37.13 -9.79 -43.91
C ARG A 9 -37.36 -9.00 -42.63
N VAL A 10 -37.43 -9.66 -41.48
CA VAL A 10 -37.32 -9.01 -40.16
C VAL A 10 -35.87 -9.14 -39.74
N ALA A 11 -35.08 -8.12 -40.03
CA ALA A 11 -33.74 -7.98 -39.47
C ALA A 11 -33.89 -7.51 -38.02
N VAL A 12 -33.69 -8.42 -37.07
CA VAL A 12 -33.59 -8.07 -35.65
C VAL A 12 -32.23 -7.41 -35.46
N LEU A 13 -32.24 -6.08 -35.36
CA LEU A 13 -31.08 -5.27 -35.02
C LEU A 13 -30.74 -5.56 -33.55
N ALA A 14 -29.79 -6.47 -33.31
CA ALA A 14 -29.28 -6.72 -31.96
C ALA A 14 -28.46 -5.50 -31.52
N THR A 15 -29.07 -4.64 -30.71
CA THR A 15 -28.36 -3.56 -30.00
C THR A 15 -27.50 -4.19 -28.90
N LEU A 16 -26.19 -4.29 -29.15
CA LEU A 16 -25.19 -4.63 -28.14
C LEU A 16 -25.13 -3.52 -27.08
N PRO A 17 -25.41 -3.78 -25.79
CA PRO A 17 -25.04 -2.85 -24.74
C PRO A 17 -23.51 -2.90 -24.59
N VAL A 18 -22.84 -1.85 -25.07
CA VAL A 18 -21.44 -1.60 -24.71
C VAL A 18 -21.45 -1.25 -23.23
N LEU A 19 -21.12 -2.22 -22.37
CA LEU A 19 -20.76 -1.94 -20.98
C LEU A 19 -19.52 -1.05 -21.01
N GLY A 20 -19.74 0.26 -20.91
CA GLY A 20 -18.69 1.22 -20.63
C GLY A 20 -18.13 0.88 -19.26
N VAL A 21 -16.96 0.25 -19.22
CA VAL A 21 -16.17 0.12 -18.00
C VAL A 21 -15.71 1.52 -17.63
N THR A 22 -16.47 2.19 -16.76
CA THR A 22 -15.95 3.33 -16.01
C THR A 22 -14.89 2.77 -15.07
N ILE A 23 -13.64 2.82 -15.51
CA ILE A 23 -12.49 2.63 -14.65
C ILE A 23 -12.54 3.82 -13.69
N ALA A 24 -13.12 3.63 -12.51
CA ALA A 24 -12.96 4.57 -11.42
C ALA A 24 -11.47 4.53 -11.07
N ALA A 25 -10.68 5.39 -11.70
CA ALA A 25 -9.32 5.66 -11.30
C ALA A 25 -9.43 6.29 -9.91
N GLY A 26 -9.36 5.46 -8.87
CA GLY A 26 -9.16 5.95 -7.51
C GLY A 26 -7.91 6.80 -7.53
N THR A 27 -8.04 8.08 -7.15
CA THR A 27 -6.91 8.98 -7.04
C THR A 27 -6.08 8.54 -5.84
N ALA A 28 -5.10 7.66 -6.07
CA ALA A 28 -4.01 7.47 -5.12
C ALA A 28 -3.32 8.84 -5.01
N SER A 29 -3.45 9.48 -3.84
CA SER A 29 -2.83 10.76 -3.57
C SER A 29 -1.56 10.50 -2.77
N ALA A 30 -0.42 10.87 -3.34
CA ALA A 30 0.83 10.87 -2.61
C ALA A 30 0.73 11.84 -1.41
N THR A 31 1.18 11.41 -0.24
CA THR A 31 0.99 12.12 1.03
C THR A 31 2.26 12.06 1.88
N GLU A 32 2.62 13.19 2.49
CA GLU A 32 3.68 13.21 3.50
C GLU A 32 3.08 13.07 4.90
N ALA A 33 3.69 12.24 5.74
CA ALA A 33 3.23 12.01 7.11
C ALA A 33 4.36 11.52 8.01
N ASN A 34 4.19 11.66 9.32
CA ASN A 34 5.07 11.07 10.32
C ASN A 34 4.23 10.43 11.43
N TYR A 35 4.50 9.16 11.76
CA TYR A 35 3.81 8.43 12.82
C TYR A 35 4.82 7.91 13.84
N VAL A 36 4.68 8.31 15.10
CA VAL A 36 5.51 7.79 16.18
C VAL A 36 4.90 6.51 16.73
N LEU A 37 5.67 5.44 16.72
CA LEU A 37 5.30 4.13 17.23
C LEU A 37 6.18 3.80 18.43
N TRP A 38 5.54 3.39 19.52
CA TRP A 38 6.20 3.02 20.77
C TRP A 38 5.69 1.65 21.20
N ASN A 39 6.62 0.77 21.59
CA ASN A 39 6.28 -0.53 22.17
C ASN A 39 6.59 -0.54 23.67
N SER A 40 7.67 0.11 24.06
CA SER A 40 8.07 0.30 25.46
C SER A 40 8.77 1.64 25.62
N SER A 41 9.13 2.01 26.85
CA SER A 41 9.96 3.20 27.10
C SER A 41 11.31 3.13 26.38
N ALA A 42 11.78 1.93 26.06
CA ALA A 42 13.08 1.67 25.45
C ALA A 42 13.04 1.52 23.91
N CYS A 43 11.86 1.25 23.33
CA CYS A 43 11.72 0.95 21.90
C CYS A 43 10.70 1.89 21.25
N GLU A 44 11.21 2.82 20.43
CA GLU A 44 10.43 3.79 19.67
C GLU A 44 11.00 3.95 18.26
N VAL A 45 10.11 4.06 17.28
CA VAL A 45 10.44 4.34 15.88
C VAL A 45 9.48 5.38 15.33
N THR A 46 9.98 6.30 14.51
CA THR A 46 9.16 7.17 13.67
C THR A 46 9.03 6.53 12.30
N GLU A 47 7.81 6.29 11.88
CA GLU A 47 7.48 6.08 10.47
C GLU A 47 7.45 7.43 9.78
N GLN A 48 8.26 7.60 8.73
CA GLN A 48 8.29 8.82 7.92
C GLN A 48 7.81 8.49 6.52
N ILE A 49 6.95 9.33 5.95
CA ILE A 49 6.43 9.20 4.60
C ILE A 49 6.72 10.50 3.85
N THR A 50 7.32 10.39 2.68
CA THR A 50 7.60 11.52 1.79
C THR A 50 7.26 11.18 0.35
N VAL A 51 7.13 12.20 -0.49
CA VAL A 51 6.86 12.04 -1.91
C VAL A 51 8.14 12.21 -2.71
N ILE A 52 8.58 11.15 -3.40
CA ILE A 52 9.72 11.19 -4.32
C ILE A 52 9.21 10.88 -5.72
N ASN A 53 9.42 11.80 -6.67
CA ASN A 53 8.97 11.67 -8.06
C ASN A 53 7.45 11.38 -8.21
N GLY A 54 6.62 11.90 -7.31
CA GLY A 54 5.16 11.73 -7.35
C GLY A 54 4.64 10.42 -6.77
N HIS A 55 5.49 9.65 -6.07
CA HIS A 55 5.11 8.43 -5.37
C HIS A 55 5.50 8.51 -3.90
N ASP A 56 4.76 7.80 -3.05
CA ASP A 56 5.06 7.70 -1.63
C ASP A 56 6.27 6.79 -1.40
N TYR A 57 7.11 7.22 -0.46
CA TYR A 57 8.23 6.46 0.06
C TYR A 57 8.18 6.52 1.58
N MET A 58 8.41 5.38 2.20
CA MET A 58 8.42 5.20 3.64
C MET A 58 9.85 5.00 4.15
N GLN A 59 10.13 5.48 5.36
CA GLN A 59 11.35 5.20 6.11
C GLN A 59 10.99 4.89 7.58
N ALA A 60 11.69 3.92 8.16
CA ALA A 60 11.72 3.71 9.59
C ALA A 60 12.93 4.44 10.19
N ASP A 61 12.66 5.31 11.17
CA ASP A 61 13.65 6.07 11.94
C ASP A 61 13.62 5.66 13.42
N PRO A 62 14.48 4.73 13.85
CA PRO A 62 14.54 4.30 15.25
C PRO A 62 15.01 5.42 16.20
N ASN A 63 14.09 6.06 16.91
CA ASN A 63 14.41 7.14 17.86
C ASN A 63 14.95 6.62 19.20
N ARG A 64 14.45 5.46 19.67
CA ARG A 64 14.91 4.79 20.91
C ARG A 64 15.15 3.32 20.61
N ASN A 65 16.39 2.89 20.78
CA ASN A 65 16.86 1.56 20.42
C ASN A 65 17.82 0.99 21.48
N ASP A 66 17.28 0.51 22.58
CA ASP A 66 18.03 -0.34 23.50
C ASP A 66 18.24 -1.74 22.91
N SER A 67 19.12 -2.55 23.51
CA SER A 67 19.45 -3.90 23.04
C SER A 67 18.28 -4.89 22.97
N THR A 68 17.12 -4.52 23.50
CA THR A 68 15.88 -5.31 23.48
C THR A 68 14.99 -5.02 22.28
N CYS A 69 15.34 -4.05 21.44
CA CYS A 69 14.48 -3.57 20.38
C CYS A 69 14.78 -4.23 19.04
N ALA A 70 13.74 -4.35 18.21
CA ALA A 70 13.88 -4.61 16.79
C ALA A 70 12.89 -3.75 16.01
N PHE A 71 13.24 -3.38 14.79
CA PHE A 71 12.45 -2.55 13.91
C PHE A 71 12.33 -3.22 12.55
N ALA A 72 11.22 -2.98 11.88
CA ALA A 72 10.98 -3.56 10.57
C ALA A 72 10.12 -2.66 9.68
N ILE A 73 10.25 -2.85 8.38
CA ILE A 73 9.26 -2.46 7.39
C ILE A 73 8.66 -3.74 6.83
N ARG A 74 7.34 -3.89 6.95
CA ARG A 74 6.60 -5.03 6.41
C ARG A 74 5.81 -4.60 5.19
N ASP A 75 5.84 -5.43 4.18
CA ASP A 75 4.90 -5.40 3.07
C ASP A 75 3.68 -6.26 3.43
N ASN A 76 2.57 -5.59 3.65
CA ASN A 76 1.32 -6.19 4.08
C ASN A 76 0.68 -7.01 2.96
N ASN A 77 0.88 -6.63 1.70
CA ASN A 77 0.34 -7.34 0.53
C ASN A 77 1.05 -8.68 0.34
N ALA A 78 2.38 -8.69 0.40
CA ALA A 78 3.20 -9.88 0.22
C ALA A 78 3.43 -10.67 1.52
N ASN A 79 2.99 -10.14 2.66
CA ASN A 79 3.28 -10.66 3.99
C ASN A 79 4.80 -10.92 4.20
N SER A 80 5.63 -9.96 3.82
CA SER A 80 7.10 -10.11 3.82
C SER A 80 7.79 -8.91 4.49
N ILE A 81 9.01 -9.12 4.99
CA ILE A 81 9.82 -8.05 5.58
C ILE A 81 10.71 -7.44 4.51
N LYS A 82 10.57 -6.13 4.26
CA LYS A 82 11.41 -5.37 3.32
C LYS A 82 12.69 -4.87 3.95
N TRP A 83 12.62 -4.58 5.25
CA TRP A 83 13.76 -4.13 6.04
C TRP A 83 13.62 -4.59 7.48
N TYR A 84 14.75 -4.92 8.11
CA TYR A 84 14.83 -5.33 9.51
C TYR A 84 16.11 -4.79 10.14
N SER A 85 16.03 -4.32 11.37
CA SER A 85 17.19 -3.89 12.14
C SER A 85 16.98 -4.13 13.64
N THR A 86 18.04 -4.54 14.31
CA THR A 86 18.15 -4.49 15.80
C THR A 86 19.05 -3.33 16.25
N GLY A 87 19.44 -2.46 15.32
CA GLY A 87 20.24 -1.26 15.54
C GLY A 87 19.43 0.01 15.28
N GLY A 88 19.96 1.15 15.72
CA GLY A 88 19.30 2.47 15.62
C GLY A 88 19.47 3.15 14.26
N SER A 89 19.82 2.38 13.22
CA SER A 89 20.05 2.93 11.89
C SER A 89 18.74 3.13 11.15
N LEU A 90 18.66 4.22 10.38
CA LEU A 90 17.59 4.46 9.42
C LEU A 90 17.47 3.32 8.41
N SER A 91 16.25 3.01 7.97
CA SER A 91 16.04 2.01 6.91
C SER A 91 16.47 2.44 5.51
N GLY A 92 16.65 3.75 5.30
CA GLY A 92 16.55 4.34 3.95
C GLY A 92 15.10 4.41 3.46
N TRP A 93 14.89 5.05 2.30
CA TRP A 93 13.57 5.19 1.69
C TRP A 93 13.17 3.92 0.94
N VAL A 94 11.99 3.38 1.26
CA VAL A 94 11.37 2.23 0.61
C VAL A 94 10.14 2.70 -0.15
N TYR A 95 10.02 2.32 -1.42
CA TYR A 95 8.89 2.69 -2.26
C TYR A 95 7.57 2.13 -1.70
N ASP A 96 6.60 3.01 -1.47
CA ASP A 96 5.27 2.73 -0.92
C ASP A 96 4.15 3.30 -1.83
N GLY A 97 4.44 3.43 -3.12
CA GLY A 97 3.49 3.96 -4.10
C GLY A 97 2.44 2.93 -4.56
N PRO A 98 1.71 3.22 -5.66
CA PRO A 98 0.60 2.39 -6.12
C PRO A 98 0.89 0.88 -6.16
N GLY A 99 0.02 0.10 -5.51
CA GLY A 99 0.13 -1.36 -5.42
C GLY A 99 1.03 -1.87 -4.29
N GLN A 100 1.67 -0.99 -3.53
CA GLN A 100 2.30 -1.32 -2.25
C GLN A 100 1.31 -1.13 -1.11
N SER A 101 1.60 -1.80 0.00
CA SER A 101 1.06 -1.42 1.29
C SER A 101 2.06 -1.75 2.37
N LEU A 102 2.79 -0.75 2.82
CA LEU A 102 3.85 -0.93 3.82
C LEU A 102 3.42 -0.43 5.20
N SER A 103 4.02 -1.02 6.24
CA SER A 103 3.91 -0.58 7.63
C SER A 103 5.26 -0.65 8.32
N VAL A 104 5.55 0.35 9.15
CA VAL A 104 6.69 0.29 10.08
C VAL A 104 6.27 -0.45 11.34
N GLY A 105 7.18 -1.24 11.90
CA GLY A 105 6.98 -1.97 13.14
C GLY A 105 8.11 -1.76 14.13
N VAL A 106 7.75 -1.80 15.42
CA VAL A 106 8.68 -1.84 16.54
C VAL A 106 8.35 -3.01 17.46
N TYR A 107 9.36 -3.79 17.79
CA TYR A 107 9.33 -4.92 18.71
C TYR A 107 10.16 -4.62 19.94
N SER A 108 9.71 -5.14 21.10
CA SER A 108 10.51 -5.18 22.31
C SER A 108 10.53 -6.61 22.85
N SER A 109 11.72 -7.15 23.15
CA SER A 109 11.83 -8.46 23.81
C SER A 109 11.26 -8.44 25.24
N ASN A 110 11.14 -7.26 25.85
CA ASN A 110 10.50 -7.10 27.16
C ASN A 110 8.98 -7.33 27.09
N THR A 111 8.34 -6.97 25.98
CA THR A 111 6.90 -7.15 25.80
C THR A 111 6.57 -8.41 24.99
N GLY A 112 7.47 -8.86 24.12
CA GLY A 112 7.35 -10.09 23.34
C GLY A 112 6.45 -9.98 22.11
N TYR A 113 6.08 -8.78 21.67
CA TYR A 113 5.23 -8.58 20.49
C TYR A 113 5.63 -7.35 19.65
N TRP A 114 5.15 -7.30 18.41
CA TRP A 114 5.32 -6.16 17.50
C TRP A 114 4.15 -5.17 17.63
N VAL A 115 4.46 -3.88 17.64
CA VAL A 115 3.51 -2.79 17.39
C VAL A 115 3.73 -2.33 15.95
N TRP A 116 2.69 -2.42 15.13
CA TRP A 116 2.70 -1.98 13.74
C TRP A 116 2.00 -0.64 13.60
N GLY A 117 2.57 0.24 12.79
CA GLY A 117 1.95 1.49 12.38
C GLY A 117 0.82 1.30 11.37
N PRO A 118 0.28 2.40 10.83
CA PRO A 118 -0.70 2.32 9.77
C PRO A 118 -0.15 1.55 8.56
N ALA A 119 -1.07 0.93 7.83
CA ALA A 119 -0.78 0.45 6.49
C ALA A 119 -1.06 1.60 5.53
N ASN A 120 -0.05 1.98 4.75
CA ASN A 120 -0.23 2.97 3.69
C ASN A 120 -0.58 2.28 2.36
#